data_AF-A0A7C1Z6R0-F1
#
_entry.id   AF-A0A7C1Z6R0-F1
#
_cell.length_a   1.000
_cell.length_b   1.000
_cell.length_c   1.000
_cell.angle_alpha   90.00
_cell.angle_beta   90.00
_cell.angle_gamma   90.00
#
_symmetry.space_group_name_H-M   'P 1'
#
loop_
_entity.id
_entity.type
_entity.pdbx_description
1 polymer ?
#
loop_
_entity_poly.entity_id
_entity_poly.type
_entity_poly.pdbx_seq_one_letter_code
_entity_poly.pdbx_strand_id
1 'polypeptide(L)' 'MNIQLEHFNTSSSKCIIELLKKLEVIYKAKHEVVINWHYEKDDEDILEAGEDYNYLIVIPFNMIEIVE' A
#
# COMPACT_ATOMS: atom_id res chain seq x y z
N MET A 1 -0.07 -7.78 5.27
CA MET A 1 -0.79 -7.84 3.98
C MET A 1 0.22 -7.56 2.88
N ASN A 2 0.24 -8.37 1.82
CA ASN A 2 1.07 -8.11 0.65
C ASN A 2 0.18 -7.53 -0.45
N ILE A 3 0.63 -6.44 -1.07
CA ILE A 3 -0.02 -5.80 -2.20
C ILE A 3 1.00 -5.77 -3.34
N GLN A 4 0.63 -6.33 -4.48
CA GLN A 4 1.39 -6.33 -5.72
C GLN A 4 0.40 -6.03 -6.83
N LEU A 5 0.63 -4.93 -7.55
CA LEU A 5 -0.27 -4.44 -8.59
C LEU A 5 0.57 -4.07 -9.82
N GLU A 6 0.16 -4.54 -11.00
CA GLU A 6 0.77 -4.16 -12.28
C GLU A 6 0.06 -2.94 -12.90
N HIS A 7 -1.22 -2.77 -12.59
CA HIS A 7 -2.00 -1.62 -13.04
C HIS A 7 -3.25 -1.44 -12.17
N PHE A 8 -3.56 -0.19 -11.81
CA PHE A 8 -4.82 0.15 -11.17
C PHE A 8 -5.27 1.57 -11.56
N ASN A 9 -6.59 1.78 -11.58
CA ASN A 9 -7.18 3.06 -11.99
C ASN A 9 -7.75 3.82 -10.78
N THR A 10 -8.29 5.02 -11.03
CA THR A 10 -8.86 5.90 -10.01
C THR A 10 -9.90 5.23 -9.11
N SER A 11 -10.73 4.32 -9.65
CA SER A 11 -11.74 3.60 -8.86
C SER A 11 -11.08 2.58 -7.94
N SER A 12 -10.07 1.87 -8.44
CA SER A 12 -9.27 0.95 -7.63
C SER A 12 -8.52 1.69 -6.52
N SER A 13 -7.93 2.87 -6.81
CA SER A 13 -7.22 3.68 -5.80
C SER A 13 -8.13 4.06 -4.63
N LYS A 14 -9.39 4.45 -4.91
CA LYS A 14 -10.40 4.75 -3.88
C LYS A 14 -10.69 3.55 -3.00
N CYS A 15 -10.82 2.36 -3.59
CA CYS A 15 -11.07 1.13 -2.84
C CYS A 15 -9.87 0.76 -1.95
N ILE A 16 -8.65 0.88 -2.48
CA ILE A 16 -7.41 0.58 -1.75
C ILE A 16 -7.25 1.52 -0.55
N ILE A 17 -7.42 2.83 -0.72
CA ILE A 17 -7.30 3.76 0.42
C ILE A 17 -8.38 3.51 1.48
N GLU A 18 -9.60 3.16 1.09
CA GLU A 18 -10.65 2.79 2.05
C GLU A 18 -10.30 1.52 2.83
N LEU A 19 -9.72 0.52 2.17
CA LEU A 19 -9.22 -0.69 2.80
C LEU A 19 -8.09 -0.38 3.79
N LEU A 20 -7.09 0.40 3.36
CA LEU A 20 -5.95 0.79 4.20
C LEU A 20 -6.41 1.59 5.43
N LYS A 21 -7.39 2.49 5.29
CA LYS A 21 -7.99 3.21 6.43
C LYS A 21 -8.69 2.27 7.42
N LYS A 22 -9.37 1.23 6.96
CA LYS A 22 -9.96 0.20 7.85
C LYS A 22 -8.89 -0.59 8.59
N LEU A 23 -7.79 -0.93 7.91
CA LEU A 23 -6.63 -1.58 8.53
C LEU A 23 -5.96 -0.68 9.57
N GLU A 24 -5.94 0.64 9.35
CA GLU A 24 -5.38 1.60 10.28
C GLU A 24 -6.17 1.64 11.61
N VAL A 25 -7.49 1.52 11.55
CA VAL A 25 -8.34 1.41 12.75
C VAL A 25 -7.97 0.17 13.57
N ILE A 26 -7.74 -0.96 12.89
CA ILE A 26 -7.34 -2.22 13.52
C ILE A 26 -5.95 -2.09 14.17
N TYR A 27 -5.00 -1.47 13.45
CA TYR A 27 -3.66 -1.19 13.97
C TYR A 27 -3.69 -0.28 15.21
N LYS A 28 -4.49 0.80 15.17
CA LYS A 28 -4.68 1.73 16.30
C LYS A 28 -5.32 1.04 17.52
N ALA A 29 -6.11 -0.01 17.30
CA ALA A 29 -6.64 -0.88 18.35
C ALA A 29 -5.60 -1.87 18.94
N LYS A 30 -4.30 -1.65 18.70
CA LYS A 30 -3.16 -2.44 19.21
C LYS A 30 -3.05 -3.85 18.62
N HIS A 31 -3.69 -4.10 17.48
CA HIS A 31 -3.43 -5.29 16.69
C HIS A 31 -2.22 -5.10 15.78
N GLU A 32 -1.51 -6.18 15.52
CA GLU A 32 -0.38 -6.17 14.59
C GLU A 32 -0.90 -6.12 13.15
N VAL A 33 -0.50 -5.08 12.43
CA VAL A 33 -0.79 -4.90 11.01
C VAL A 33 0.47 -4.35 10.35
N VAL A 34 0.88 -4.98 9.25
CA VAL A 34 1.99 -4.54 8.42
C VAL A 34 1.55 -4.62 6.96
N ILE A 35 1.82 -3.57 6.20
CA ILE A 35 1.62 -3.52 4.75
C ILE A 35 2.97 -3.74 4.07
N ASN A 36 2.99 -4.62 3.09
CA ASN A 36 4.13 -4.84 2.20
C ASN A 36 3.66 -4.49 0.79
N TRP A 37 4.19 -3.41 0.23
CA TRP A 37 3.90 -2.91 -1.10
C TRP A 37 5.03 -3.33 -2.04
N HIS A 38 4.69 -4.19 -2.99
CA HIS A 38 5.60 -4.73 -3.98
C HIS A 38 5.49 -3.91 -5.25
N TYR A 39 6.63 -3.45 -5.75
CA TYR A 39 6.71 -2.66 -6.98
C TYR A 39 7.89 -3.13 -7.82
N GLU A 40 7.76 -3.05 -9.14
CA GLU A 40 8.87 -3.30 -10.06
C GLU A 40 9.74 -2.04 -10.16
N LYS A 41 11.05 -2.23 -10.30
CA LYS A 41 12.02 -1.13 -10.32
C LYS A 41 11.73 -0.08 -11.40
N ASP A 42 11.25 -0.53 -12.56
CA ASP A 42 11.01 0.31 -13.73
C ASP A 42 9.55 0.83 -13.78
N ASP A 43 8.72 0.52 -12.77
CA ASP A 43 7.35 0.99 -12.65
C ASP A 43 7.24 2.15 -11.63
N GLU A 44 7.55 3.36 -12.12
CA GLU A 44 7.51 4.60 -11.34
C GLU A 44 6.10 4.93 -10.83
N ASP A 45 5.05 4.61 -11.60
CA ASP A 45 3.66 4.90 -11.24
C ASP A 45 3.21 4.07 -10.02
N ILE A 46 3.59 2.79 -9.97
CA ILE A 46 3.28 1.91 -8.83
C ILE A 46 4.12 2.27 -7.61
N LEU A 47 5.37 2.71 -7.79
CA LEU A 47 6.22 3.22 -6.73
C LEU A 47 5.62 4.47 -6.09
N GLU A 48 5.32 5.50 -6.88
CA GLU A 48 4.76 6.78 -6.43
C GLU A 48 3.46 6.55 -5.63
N ALA A 49 2.59 5.68 -6.12
CA ALA A 49 1.36 5.36 -5.42
C ALA A 49 1.57 4.70 -4.06
N GLY A 50 2.57 3.82 -3.94
CA GLY A 50 2.93 3.20 -2.66
C GLY A 50 3.43 4.24 -1.65
N GLU A 51 4.24 5.20 -2.11
CA GLU A 51 4.71 6.33 -1.30
C GLU A 51 3.56 7.24 -0.84
N ASP A 52 2.64 7.57 -1.75
CA ASP A 52 1.42 8.32 -1.46
C ASP A 52 0.59 7.64 -0.37
N TYR A 53 0.33 6.34 -0.50
CA TYR A 53 -0.44 5.60 0.51
C TYR A 53 0.28 5.56 1.86
N ASN A 54 1.60 5.34 1.87
CA ASN A 54 2.40 5.35 3.08
C ASN A 54 2.34 6.71 3.79
N TYR A 55 2.36 7.83 3.05
CA TYR A 55 2.21 9.16 3.62
C TYR A 55 0.81 9.41 4.20
N LEU A 56 -0.23 8.78 3.64
CA LEU A 56 -1.62 8.98 4.03
C LEU A 56 -2.08 8.17 5.26
N ILE A 57 -1.37 7.10 5.65
CA ILE A 57 -1.82 6.18 6.71
C ILE A 57 -0.74 5.96 7.77
N VAL A 58 -1.16 5.72 9.02
CA VAL A 58 -0.25 5.41 10.12
C VAL A 58 -0.25 3.90 10.40
N ILE A 59 0.35 3.12 9.50
CA ILE A 59 0.56 1.67 9.63
C ILE A 59 2.01 1.36 9.23
N PRO A 60 2.71 0.41 9.89
CA PRO A 60 3.98 -0.10 9.38
C PRO A 60 3.86 -0.50 7.91
N PHE A 61 4.66 0.13 7.05
CA PHE A 61 4.57 0.02 5.60
C PHE A 61 5.95 -0.23 5.02
N ASN A 62 6.11 -1.35 4.32
CA ASN A 62 7.36 -1.74 3.68
C ASN A 62 7.23 -1.59 2.17
N MET A 63 8.12 -0.82 1.56
CA MET A 63 8.31 -0.78 0.12
C MET A 63 9.30 -1.89 -0.27
N ILE A 64 8.86 -2.82 -1.11
CA ILE A 64 9.63 -3.98 -1.53
C ILE A 64 9.77 -3.95 -3.05
N GLU A 65 10.97 -3.67 -3.52
CA GLU A 65 11.31 -3.83 -4.94
C GLU A 65 11.33 -5.32 -5.28
N ILE A 66 10.61 -5.72 -6.33
CA ILE A 66 10.64 -7.07 -6.88
C ILE A 66 11.38 -7.08 -8.21
N VAL A 67 12.11 -8.18 -8.44
CA VAL A 67 12.76 -8.48 -9.72
C VAL A 67 11.89 -9.54 -10.37
N GLU A 68 11.38 -9.29 -11.58
CA GLU A 68 10.70 -10.31 -12.39
C GLU A 68 11.57 -11.58 -12.57
#